data_AF-A0A6G1LHS4-F1
#
_entry.id   AF-A0A6G1LHS4-F1
#
_cell.length_a   1.000
_cell.length_b   1.000
_cell.length_c   1.000
_cell.angle_alpha   90.00
_cell.angle_beta   90.00
_cell.angle_gamma   90.00
#
_symmetry.space_group_name_H-M   'P 1'
#
loop_
_entity.id
_entity.type
_entity.pdbx_description
1 polymer ?
#
loop_
_entity_poly.entity_id
_entity_poly.type
_entity_poly.pdbx_seq_one_letter_code
_entity_poly.pdbx_strand_id
1 'polypeptide(L)'
;MRLFFLPISTRRTLIYCERIQESIAGKKPPITDRVTNFAADTWAKWEKAEKGWQKQLTEYGNRMLKRIPYEEWGLKSFPPATQKRLKEVDEGKHRLDCLYPGAFVKSSMVSEILRTLATERQTLHSRRMWTCIAWMPVTIPFQIVPVIPNIPFYYAVYRAWSHYRALYGGKLLQHIVEKNLVQATDSKTMDQIYAAGLINSSRQEPREAATPTEADIEKAVGEVVQRAQGGKEEVMLLQRLNGKLIAEAFKHPELEVEIERAVEQVEDAIRKAKEESKPEVQESKEVFEKSRTAEKIEDVRR
;
A
#
# COMPACT_ATOMS: atom_id res chain seq x y z
N MET A 1 7.07 15.96 9.05
CA MET A 1 6.93 14.97 7.96
C MET A 1 5.47 14.98 7.54
N ARG A 2 5.15 14.94 6.25
CA ARG A 2 3.74 14.83 5.84
C ARG A 2 3.34 13.37 5.66
N LEU A 3 2.15 13.05 6.11
CA LEU A 3 1.53 11.74 5.97
C LEU A 3 0.22 11.93 5.22
N PHE A 4 0.07 11.23 4.10
CA PHE A 4 -1.20 11.17 3.38
C PHE A 4 -1.98 9.97 3.91
N PHE A 5 -3.17 10.25 4.45
CA PHE A 5 -4.15 9.26 4.86
C PHE A 5 -5.24 9.22 3.80
N LEU A 6 -5.29 8.12 3.04
CA LEU A 6 -6.08 7.98 1.83
C LEU A 6 -7.09 6.84 1.98
N PRO A 7 -8.33 7.12 2.39
CA PRO A 7 -9.41 6.14 2.40
C PRO A 7 -9.65 5.62 0.98
N ILE A 8 -9.37 4.34 0.72
CA ILE A 8 -9.61 3.74 -0.60
C ILE A 8 -11.05 3.26 -0.68
N SER A 9 -11.52 2.63 0.39
CA SER A 9 -12.90 2.21 0.57
C SER A 9 -13.39 2.63 1.96
N THR A 10 -14.67 2.40 2.23
CA THR A 10 -15.27 2.60 3.56
C THR A 10 -14.62 1.76 4.67
N ARG A 11 -13.78 0.77 4.33
CA ARG A 11 -13.11 -0.14 5.28
C ARG A 11 -11.59 -0.13 5.20
N ARG A 12 -11.01 0.43 4.14
CA ARG A 12 -9.58 0.28 3.83
C ARG A 12 -8.93 1.61 3.52
N THR A 13 -7.75 1.79 4.08
CA THR A 13 -6.99 3.03 3.99
C THR A 13 -5.58 2.75 3.52
N LEU A 14 -5.10 3.54 2.56
CA LEU A 14 -3.69 3.65 2.22
C LEU A 14 -3.06 4.77 3.01
N ILE A 15 -1.86 4.52 3.50
CA ILE A 15 -0.99 5.52 4.12
C ILE A 15 0.23 5.73 3.23
N TYR A 16 0.65 6.97 3.06
CA TYR A 16 1.88 7.30 2.35
C TYR A 16 2.62 8.42 3.07
N CYS A 17 3.83 8.14 3.51
CA CYS A 17 4.68 9.12 4.16
C CYS A 17 5.57 9.80 3.11
N GLU A 18 5.49 11.13 3.07
CA GLU A 18 6.40 11.93 2.25
C GLU A 18 7.83 11.69 2.72
N ARG A 19 8.68 11.22 1.80
CA ARG A 19 10.11 11.13 2.06
C ARG A 19 10.64 12.55 2.21
N ILE A 20 11.15 12.87 3.40
CA ILE A 20 12.03 14.03 3.55
C ILE A 20 13.22 13.75 2.64
N GLN A 21 13.28 14.42 1.49
CA GLN A 21 14.50 14.47 0.70
C GLN A 21 15.52 15.22 1.56
N GLU A 22 16.35 14.48 2.28
CA GLU A 22 17.57 15.00 2.90
C GLU A 22 18.60 15.30 1.79
N SER A 23 18.18 15.96 0.70
CA SER A 23 19.09 16.61 -0.24
C SER A 23 19.63 17.84 0.46
N ILE A 24 20.58 17.64 1.38
CA ILE A 24 21.44 18.71 1.83
C ILE A 24 22.19 19.16 0.58
N ALA A 25 21.83 20.33 0.05
CA ALA A 25 22.49 20.92 -1.11
C ALA A 25 24.02 20.82 -0.92
N GLY A 26 24.69 20.09 -1.81
CA GLY A 26 26.15 19.89 -1.78
C GLY A 26 26.67 18.60 -1.13
N LYS A 27 25.85 17.77 -0.47
CA LYS A 27 26.29 16.45 0.03
C LYS A 27 25.85 15.31 -0.88
N LYS A 28 26.77 14.38 -1.11
CA LYS A 28 26.53 13.11 -1.82
C LYS A 28 25.37 12.36 -1.14
N PRO A 29 24.38 11.83 -1.90
CA PRO A 29 23.28 11.07 -1.31
C PRO A 29 23.82 9.84 -0.57
N PRO A 30 23.13 9.37 0.48
CA PRO A 30 23.46 8.14 1.20
C PRO A 30 23.76 6.96 0.26
N ILE A 31 24.66 6.07 0.65
CA ILE A 31 25.03 4.89 -0.15
C ILE A 31 23.80 4.05 -0.49
N THR A 32 22.86 3.92 0.45
CA THR A 32 21.58 3.23 0.26
C THR A 32 20.77 3.81 -0.89
N ASP A 33 20.73 5.13 -0.99
CA ASP A 33 19.93 5.83 -1.99
C ASP A 33 20.59 5.71 -3.36
N ARG A 34 21.92 5.75 -3.42
CA ARG A 34 22.67 5.49 -4.66
C ARG A 34 22.43 4.09 -5.21
N VAL A 35 22.50 3.08 -4.35
CA VAL A 35 22.25 1.69 -4.75
C VAL A 35 20.79 1.52 -5.19
N THR A 36 19.85 2.15 -4.49
CA THR A 36 18.43 2.13 -4.86
C THR A 36 18.19 2.80 -6.21
N ASN A 37 18.77 3.97 -6.45
CA ASN A 37 18.65 4.69 -7.72
C ASN A 37 19.31 3.90 -8.87
N PHE A 38 20.49 3.31 -8.64
CA PHE A 38 21.13 2.45 -9.63
C PHE A 38 20.27 1.23 -9.99
N ALA A 39 19.64 0.59 -9.00
CA ALA A 39 18.74 -0.52 -9.22
C ALA A 39 17.49 -0.09 -10.00
N ALA A 40 16.91 1.07 -9.65
CA ALA A 40 15.76 1.65 -10.35
C ALA A 40 16.10 1.99 -11.82
N ASP A 41 17.24 2.62 -12.07
CA ASP A 41 17.70 2.98 -13.42
C ASP A 41 17.97 1.72 -14.26
N THR A 42 18.59 0.70 -13.66
CA THR A 42 18.81 -0.60 -14.31
C THR A 42 17.49 -1.27 -14.66
N TRP A 43 16.53 -1.27 -13.73
CA TRP A 43 15.20 -1.83 -13.94
C TRP A 43 14.46 -1.12 -15.08
N ALA A 44 14.48 0.23 -15.09
CA ALA A 44 13.85 1.03 -16.13
C ALA A 44 14.49 0.80 -17.51
N LYS A 45 15.81 0.55 -17.57
CA LYS A 45 16.49 0.17 -18.82
C LYS A 45 16.02 -1.21 -19.32
N TRP A 46 15.89 -2.18 -18.43
CA TRP A 46 15.40 -3.53 -18.78
C TRP A 46 13.94 -3.51 -19.23
N GLU A 47 13.10 -2.65 -18.65
CA GLU A 47 11.70 -2.51 -19.03
C GLU A 47 11.52 -1.94 -20.44
N LYS A 48 12.44 -1.07 -20.87
CA LYS A 48 12.50 -0.49 -22.21
C LYS A 48 13.05 -1.44 -23.28
N ALA A 49 13.62 -2.58 -22.89
CA ALA A 49 14.10 -3.56 -23.87
C ALA A 49 12.92 -4.11 -24.70
N GLU A 50 13.10 -4.19 -26.03
CA GLU A 50 12.04 -4.64 -26.93
C GLU A 50 11.74 -6.14 -26.77
N LYS A 51 12.78 -6.97 -26.60
CA LYS A 51 12.69 -8.43 -26.46
C LYS A 51 13.84 -8.98 -25.61
N GLY A 52 13.71 -10.22 -25.14
CA GLY A 52 14.76 -10.96 -24.42
C GLY A 52 14.44 -11.24 -22.96
N TRP A 53 15.37 -11.91 -22.27
CA TRP A 53 15.18 -12.34 -20.88
C TRP A 53 14.95 -11.16 -19.92
N GLN A 54 15.55 -9.99 -20.18
CA GLN A 54 15.37 -8.76 -19.38
C GLN A 54 13.93 -8.25 -19.44
N LYS A 55 13.33 -8.27 -20.64
CA LYS A 55 11.93 -7.86 -20.84
C LYS A 55 10.98 -8.85 -20.16
N GLN A 56 11.19 -10.15 -20.37
CA GLN A 56 10.38 -11.18 -19.70
C GLN A 56 10.51 -11.12 -18.17
N LEU A 57 11.72 -10.87 -17.67
CA LEU A 57 11.99 -10.71 -16.24
C LEU A 57 11.29 -9.49 -15.66
N THR A 58 11.36 -8.34 -16.33
CA THR A 58 10.69 -7.12 -15.84
C THR A 58 9.17 -7.25 -15.90
N GLU A 59 8.60 -7.85 -16.96
CA GLU A 59 7.16 -8.12 -17.05
C GLU A 59 6.67 -9.08 -15.96
N TYR A 60 7.40 -10.18 -15.74
CA TYR A 60 7.07 -11.13 -14.67
C TYR A 60 7.29 -10.50 -13.29
N GLY A 61 8.41 -9.80 -13.10
CA GLY A 61 8.76 -9.09 -11.88
C GLY A 61 7.69 -8.05 -11.51
N ASN A 62 7.28 -7.21 -12.45
CA ASN A 62 6.21 -6.24 -12.26
C ASN A 62 4.89 -6.92 -11.87
N ARG A 63 4.53 -8.04 -12.51
CA ARG A 63 3.36 -8.86 -12.09
C ARG A 63 3.49 -9.39 -10.66
N MET A 64 4.69 -9.80 -10.24
CA MET A 64 4.94 -10.23 -8.85
C MET A 64 4.88 -9.05 -7.86
N LEU A 65 5.45 -7.90 -8.23
CA LEU A 65 5.45 -6.70 -7.39
C LEU A 65 4.02 -6.17 -7.17
N LYS A 66 3.15 -6.25 -8.19
CA LYS A 66 1.72 -5.91 -8.05
C LYS A 66 0.97 -6.77 -7.03
N ARG A 67 1.45 -7.99 -6.72
CA ARG A 67 0.85 -8.87 -5.71
C ARG A 67 1.24 -8.50 -4.27
N ILE A 68 2.23 -7.64 -4.09
CA ILE A 68 2.63 -7.18 -2.76
C ILE A 68 1.50 -6.29 -2.22
N PRO A 69 0.97 -6.56 -1.01
CA PRO A 69 -0.12 -5.77 -0.45
C PRO A 69 0.24 -4.29 -0.39
N TYR A 70 -0.70 -3.41 -0.77
CA TYR A 70 -0.47 -1.96 -0.78
C TYR A 70 -0.10 -1.41 0.61
N GLU A 71 -0.54 -2.04 1.69
CA GLU A 71 -0.18 -1.66 3.06
C GLU A 71 1.31 -1.86 3.33
N GLU A 72 1.93 -2.89 2.71
CA GLU A 72 3.38 -3.08 2.80
C GLU A 72 4.10 -1.90 2.13
N TRP A 73 3.62 -1.45 0.96
CA TRP A 73 4.18 -0.31 0.27
C TRP A 73 3.98 1.01 1.04
N GLY A 74 2.80 1.20 1.61
CA GLY A 74 2.51 2.32 2.49
C GLY A 74 3.46 2.39 3.68
N LEU A 75 3.69 1.27 4.38
CA LEU A 75 4.64 1.22 5.50
C LEU A 75 6.10 1.40 5.06
N LYS A 76 6.47 0.95 3.85
CA LYS A 76 7.83 1.12 3.31
C LYS A 76 8.19 2.58 3.02
N SER A 77 7.20 3.45 2.80
CA SER A 77 7.41 4.89 2.59
C SER A 77 8.02 5.56 3.83
N PHE A 78 7.70 5.07 5.03
CA PHE A 78 8.26 5.56 6.28
C PHE A 78 9.76 5.28 6.38
N PRO A 79 10.54 6.18 6.99
CA PRO A 79 11.90 5.85 7.36
C PRO A 79 11.92 4.71 8.40
N PRO A 80 13.00 3.92 8.46
CA PRO A 80 13.03 2.79 9.37
C PRO A 80 13.23 3.29 10.80
N ALA A 81 12.57 2.65 11.78
CA ALA A 81 12.76 2.91 13.22
C ALA A 81 14.18 2.55 13.69
N THR A 82 15.14 3.45 13.47
CA THR A 82 16.48 3.36 14.06
C THR A 82 16.47 3.96 15.45
N GLN A 83 17.39 3.54 16.33
CA GLN A 83 17.48 4.10 17.69
C GLN A 83 17.63 5.63 17.69
N LYS A 84 18.39 6.17 16.74
CA LYS A 84 18.53 7.63 16.56
C LYS A 84 17.18 8.29 16.24
N ARG A 85 16.42 7.75 15.28
CA ARG A 85 15.11 8.31 14.90
C ARG A 85 14.09 8.18 16.02
N LEU A 86 14.07 7.07 16.75
CA LEU A 86 13.18 6.90 17.90
C LEU A 86 13.47 7.95 18.98
N LYS A 87 14.75 8.21 19.29
CA LYS A 87 15.15 9.29 20.20
C LYS A 87 14.74 10.67 19.68
N GLU A 88 14.91 10.95 18.40
CA GLU A 88 14.47 12.22 17.80
C GLU A 88 12.93 12.38 17.86
N VAL A 89 12.17 11.28 17.74
CA VAL A 89 10.71 11.29 17.97
C VAL A 89 10.42 11.58 19.44
N ASP A 90 11.13 10.95 20.37
CA ASP A 90 10.97 11.21 21.82
C ASP A 90 11.29 12.67 22.19
N GLU A 91 12.25 13.29 21.51
CA GLU A 91 12.60 14.71 21.62
C GLU A 91 11.57 15.64 20.93
N GLY A 92 10.54 15.10 20.28
CA GLY A 92 9.48 15.85 19.60
C GLY A 92 9.91 16.48 18.27
N LYS A 93 11.07 16.10 17.71
CA LYS A 93 11.60 16.64 16.45
C LYS A 93 10.86 16.11 15.21
N HIS A 94 10.26 14.93 15.31
CA HIS A 94 9.50 14.30 14.22
C HIS A 94 8.00 14.37 14.49
N ARG A 95 7.38 15.48 14.10
CA ARG A 95 5.91 15.59 14.03
C ARG A 95 5.40 15.13 12.67
N LEU A 96 4.30 14.38 12.67
CA LEU A 96 3.61 13.93 11.46
C LEU A 96 2.36 14.78 11.23
N ASP A 97 2.38 15.55 10.15
CA ASP A 97 1.21 16.28 9.68
C ASP A 97 0.41 15.32 8.78
N CYS A 98 -0.68 14.80 9.31
CA CYS A 98 -1.51 13.80 8.66
C CYS A 98 -2.64 14.47 7.88
N LEU A 99 -2.50 14.55 6.56
CA LEU A 99 -3.51 15.04 5.64
C LEU A 99 -4.54 13.94 5.35
N TYR A 100 -5.81 14.25 5.57
CA TYR A 100 -6.93 13.34 5.32
C TYR A 100 -8.12 14.10 4.73
N PRO A 101 -9.03 13.42 4.01
CA PRO A 101 -10.26 14.03 3.53
C PRO A 101 -11.32 14.03 4.64
N GLY A 102 -11.53 15.18 5.30
CA GLY A 102 -12.42 15.32 6.44
C GLY A 102 -13.89 15.12 6.11
N ALA A 103 -14.29 15.33 4.86
CA ALA A 103 -15.65 15.04 4.41
C ALA A 103 -15.98 13.54 4.43
N PHE A 104 -14.97 12.68 4.24
CA PHE A 104 -15.14 11.22 4.12
C PHE A 104 -14.71 10.45 5.37
N VAL A 105 -13.83 11.02 6.20
CA VAL A 105 -13.34 10.38 7.43
C VAL A 105 -13.32 11.36 8.59
N LYS A 106 -13.82 10.91 9.75
CA LYS A 106 -13.77 11.68 10.99
C LYS A 106 -12.36 11.71 11.57
N SER A 107 -11.93 12.87 12.05
CA SER A 107 -10.64 13.08 12.72
C SER A 107 -10.35 12.07 13.85
N SER A 108 -11.38 11.71 14.64
CA SER A 108 -11.22 10.76 15.76
C SER A 108 -10.80 9.36 15.32
N MET A 109 -11.19 8.93 14.12
CA MET A 109 -10.86 7.59 13.61
C MET A 109 -9.44 7.53 13.02
N VAL A 110 -8.86 8.68 12.63
CA VAL A 110 -7.55 8.73 11.97
C VAL A 110 -6.47 8.11 12.87
N SER A 111 -6.41 8.50 14.15
CA SER A 111 -5.42 7.97 15.09
C SER A 111 -5.58 6.46 15.35
N GLU A 112 -6.83 5.99 15.45
CA GLU A 112 -7.15 4.57 15.67
C GLU A 112 -6.76 3.71 14.46
N ILE A 113 -7.10 4.16 13.24
CA ILE A 113 -6.76 3.47 12.00
C ILE A 113 -5.24 3.46 11.81
N LEU A 114 -4.55 4.58 12.07
CA LEU A 114 -3.09 4.63 12.00
C LEU A 114 -2.42 3.67 12.98
N ARG A 115 -2.92 3.58 14.22
CA ARG A 115 -2.43 2.61 15.21
C ARG A 115 -2.61 1.17 14.72
N THR A 116 -3.77 0.88 14.14
CA THR A 116 -4.09 -0.44 13.59
C THR A 116 -3.14 -0.80 12.45
N LEU A 117 -3.02 0.07 11.44
CA LEU A 117 -2.13 -0.11 10.29
C LEU A 117 -0.65 -0.27 10.70
N ALA A 118 -0.23 0.42 11.77
CA ALA A 118 1.13 0.33 12.27
C ALA A 118 1.45 -1.01 12.92
N THR A 119 0.47 -1.68 13.54
CA THR A 119 0.69 -2.83 14.44
C THR A 119 0.24 -4.17 13.85
N GLU A 120 -0.88 -4.19 13.11
CA GLU A 120 -1.57 -5.40 12.66
C GLU A 120 -0.65 -6.39 11.93
N ARG A 121 0.26 -5.89 11.08
CA ARG A 121 1.10 -6.72 10.21
C ARG A 121 2.54 -6.87 10.66
N GLN A 122 2.92 -6.38 11.85
CA GLN A 122 4.31 -6.44 12.31
C GLN A 122 4.81 -7.88 12.48
N THR A 123 4.00 -8.76 13.09
CA THR A 123 4.36 -10.17 13.30
C THR A 123 4.53 -10.91 11.98
N LEU A 124 3.62 -10.66 11.02
CA LEU A 124 3.68 -11.19 9.66
C LEU A 124 4.98 -10.78 8.96
N HIS A 125 5.31 -9.49 8.99
CA HIS A 125 6.52 -8.97 8.34
C HIS A 125 7.79 -9.50 9.01
N SER A 126 7.84 -9.60 10.34
CA SER A 126 8.95 -10.21 11.07
C SER A 126 9.17 -11.66 10.65
N ARG A 127 8.11 -12.48 10.68
CA ARG A 127 8.19 -13.90 10.30
C ARG A 127 8.64 -14.05 8.85
N ARG A 128 7.99 -13.36 7.91
CA ARG A 128 8.31 -13.47 6.47
C ARG A 128 9.71 -12.95 6.14
N MET A 129 10.18 -11.90 6.80
CA MET A 129 11.55 -11.41 6.65
C MET A 129 12.56 -12.53 6.96
N TRP A 130 12.41 -13.16 8.13
CA TRP A 130 13.29 -14.27 8.53
C TRP A 130 13.15 -15.50 7.64
N THR A 131 11.93 -15.81 7.19
CA THR A 131 11.72 -16.86 6.17
C THR A 131 12.50 -16.57 4.90
N CYS A 132 12.45 -15.34 4.36
CA CYS A 132 13.21 -14.97 3.18
C CYS A 132 14.72 -15.08 3.40
N ILE A 133 15.23 -14.66 4.56
CA ILE A 133 16.65 -14.79 4.93
C ILE A 133 17.08 -16.26 4.97
N ALA A 134 16.26 -17.14 5.58
CA ALA A 134 16.54 -18.57 5.65
C ALA A 134 16.56 -19.24 4.27
N TRP A 135 15.79 -18.73 3.30
CA TRP A 135 15.81 -19.23 1.92
C TRP A 135 17.01 -18.76 1.10
N MET A 136 17.70 -17.68 1.50
CA MET A 136 18.82 -17.14 0.72
C MET A 136 19.92 -18.19 0.44
N PRO A 137 20.45 -18.94 1.44
CA PRO A 137 21.49 -19.95 1.20
C PRO A 137 21.06 -21.03 0.21
N VAL A 138 19.79 -21.43 0.25
CA VAL A 138 19.22 -22.44 -0.67
C VAL A 138 19.17 -21.92 -2.10
N THR A 139 19.02 -20.61 -2.28
CA THR A 139 18.99 -20.00 -3.61
C THR A 139 20.38 -19.67 -4.17
N ILE A 140 21.46 -19.64 -3.38
CA ILE A 140 22.82 -19.31 -3.84
C ILE A 140 23.31 -20.20 -5.00
N PRO A 141 23.11 -21.54 -5.00
CA PRO A 141 23.61 -22.42 -6.06
C PRO A 141 23.13 -22.09 -7.48
N PHE A 142 22.02 -21.36 -7.64
CA PHE A 142 21.50 -20.94 -8.96
C PHE A 142 22.35 -19.84 -9.63
N GLN A 143 23.44 -19.38 -9.01
CA GLN A 143 24.36 -18.38 -9.57
C GLN A 143 25.27 -18.93 -10.69
N ILE A 144 25.27 -20.25 -10.93
CA ILE A 144 26.18 -20.93 -11.87
C ILE A 144 25.85 -20.64 -13.35
N VAL A 145 24.68 -20.05 -13.67
CA VAL A 145 24.28 -19.73 -15.05
C VAL A 145 24.86 -18.38 -15.50
N PRO A 146 25.76 -18.32 -16.50
CA PRO A 146 26.50 -17.08 -16.84
C PRO A 146 25.67 -15.99 -17.53
N VAL A 147 24.47 -16.31 -18.05
CA VAL A 147 23.65 -15.38 -18.84
C VAL A 147 22.55 -14.69 -18.02
N ILE A 148 22.03 -15.35 -16.98
CA ILE A 148 20.88 -14.88 -16.21
C ILE A 148 21.32 -14.70 -14.74
N PRO A 149 21.16 -13.50 -14.15
CA PRO A 149 21.47 -13.31 -12.74
C PRO A 149 20.61 -14.23 -11.88
N ASN A 150 21.09 -14.61 -10.69
CA ASN A 150 20.35 -15.48 -9.77
C ASN A 150 19.06 -14.81 -9.26
N ILE A 151 18.00 -14.81 -10.08
CA ILE A 151 16.72 -14.17 -9.82
C ILE A 151 16.10 -14.67 -8.50
N PRO A 152 16.10 -15.99 -8.20
CA PRO A 152 15.59 -16.48 -6.92
C PRO A 152 16.29 -15.83 -5.71
N PHE A 153 17.62 -15.73 -5.74
CA PHE A 153 18.38 -15.10 -4.67
C PHE A 153 18.07 -13.61 -4.55
N TYR A 154 18.14 -12.86 -5.64
CA TYR A 154 17.85 -11.42 -5.61
C TYR A 154 16.41 -11.13 -5.19
N TYR A 155 15.46 -11.98 -5.56
CA TYR A 155 14.08 -11.89 -5.09
C TYR A 155 14.00 -12.14 -3.58
N ALA A 156 14.66 -13.16 -3.04
CA ALA A 156 14.69 -13.42 -1.60
C ALA A 156 15.31 -12.23 -0.83
N VAL A 157 16.41 -11.66 -1.32
CA VAL A 157 17.04 -10.44 -0.77
C VAL A 157 16.08 -9.26 -0.80
N TYR A 158 15.47 -8.99 -1.95
CA TYR A 158 14.49 -7.92 -2.09
C TYR A 158 13.30 -8.11 -1.15
N ARG A 159 12.75 -9.31 -1.03
CA ARG A 159 11.61 -9.60 -0.15
C ARG A 159 11.97 -9.48 1.32
N ALA A 160 13.16 -9.92 1.73
CA ALA A 160 13.66 -9.71 3.09
C ALA A 160 13.78 -8.21 3.40
N TRP A 161 14.39 -7.43 2.49
CA TRP A 161 14.49 -5.97 2.63
C TRP A 161 13.11 -5.29 2.64
N SER A 162 12.19 -5.72 1.78
CA SER A 162 10.83 -5.17 1.70
C SER A 162 10.07 -5.38 3.01
N HIS A 163 10.16 -6.58 3.59
CA HIS A 163 9.57 -6.88 4.90
C HIS A 163 10.27 -6.15 6.05
N TYR A 164 11.59 -6.03 6.02
CA TYR A 164 12.34 -5.20 6.97
C TYR A 164 11.84 -3.75 6.95
N ARG A 165 11.73 -3.16 5.76
CA ARG A 165 11.27 -1.78 5.57
C ARG A 165 9.85 -1.57 6.08
N ALA A 166 8.92 -2.46 5.77
CA ALA A 166 7.55 -2.39 6.26
C ALA A 166 7.46 -2.56 7.79
N LEU A 167 8.21 -3.52 8.36
CA LEU A 167 8.25 -3.76 9.79
C LEU A 167 8.76 -2.54 10.57
N TYR A 168 9.91 -2.01 10.18
CA TYR A 168 10.52 -0.89 10.88
C TYR A 168 9.86 0.45 10.55
N GLY A 169 9.18 0.57 9.41
CA GLY A 169 8.27 1.69 9.13
C GLY A 169 7.04 1.66 10.02
N GLY A 170 6.41 0.48 10.20
CA GLY A 170 5.30 0.29 11.13
C GLY A 170 5.67 0.56 12.59
N LYS A 171 6.85 0.10 13.03
CA LYS A 171 7.37 0.43 14.38
C LYS A 171 7.55 1.93 14.59
N LEU A 172 8.04 2.65 13.57
CA LEU A 172 8.20 4.09 13.67
C LEU A 172 6.83 4.78 13.76
N LEU A 173 5.90 4.40 12.88
CA LEU A 173 4.54 4.93 12.90
C LEU A 173 3.85 4.66 14.25
N GLN A 174 3.97 3.44 14.78
CA GLN A 174 3.47 3.07 16.10
C GLN A 174 4.02 4.01 17.18
N HIS A 175 5.35 4.21 17.22
CA HIS A 175 5.99 5.07 18.21
C HIS A 175 5.50 6.53 18.12
N ILE A 176 5.32 7.06 16.91
CA ILE A 176 4.82 8.43 16.70
C ILE A 176 3.36 8.56 17.14
N VAL A 177 2.51 7.57 16.84
CA VAL A 177 1.10 7.54 17.23
C VAL A 177 0.96 7.41 18.75
N GLU A 178 1.75 6.55 19.40
CA GLU A 178 1.73 6.37 20.86
C GLU A 178 2.15 7.63 21.63
N LYS A 179 3.04 8.44 21.04
CA LYS A 179 3.49 9.72 21.61
C LYS A 179 2.53 10.89 21.30
N ASN A 180 1.42 10.64 20.62
CA ASN A 180 0.46 11.67 20.17
C ASN A 180 1.13 12.78 19.33
N LEU A 181 2.13 12.42 18.52
CA LEU A 181 2.87 13.34 17.66
C LEU A 181 2.29 13.42 16.23
N VAL A 182 1.05 12.94 16.06
CA VAL A 182 0.29 13.02 14.82
C VAL A 182 -0.68 14.19 14.90
N GLN A 183 -0.50 15.18 14.02
CA GLN A 183 -1.43 16.28 13.85
C GLN A 183 -2.37 15.95 12.68
N ALA A 184 -3.63 15.64 12.98
CA ALA A 184 -4.64 15.40 11.95
C ALA A 184 -5.08 16.74 11.34
N THR A 185 -4.76 16.94 10.06
CA THR A 185 -5.06 18.15 9.29
C THR A 185 -6.07 17.83 8.20
N ASP A 186 -7.25 18.42 8.30
CA ASP A 186 -8.30 18.28 7.30
C ASP A 186 -7.89 18.99 6.00
N SER A 187 -8.03 18.31 4.86
CA SER A 187 -7.67 18.82 3.55
C SER A 187 -8.89 18.96 2.64
N LYS A 188 -9.39 20.21 2.53
CA LYS A 188 -10.45 20.57 1.57
C LYS A 188 -10.08 20.20 0.12
N THR A 189 -8.80 20.30 -0.24
CA THR A 189 -8.32 19.89 -1.56
C THR A 189 -8.49 18.38 -1.77
N MET A 190 -8.25 17.56 -0.75
CA MET A 190 -8.52 16.12 -0.85
C MET A 190 -10.03 15.86 -0.98
N ASP A 191 -10.87 16.53 -0.21
CA ASP A 191 -12.32 16.38 -0.31
C ASP A 191 -12.85 16.67 -1.72
N GLN A 192 -12.36 17.75 -2.33
CA GLN A 192 -12.69 18.12 -3.72
C GLN A 192 -12.25 17.03 -4.70
N ILE A 193 -11.04 16.49 -4.56
CA ILE A 193 -10.54 15.45 -5.48
C ILE A 193 -11.34 14.15 -5.31
N TYR A 194 -11.67 13.76 -4.08
CA TYR A 194 -12.49 12.59 -3.79
C TYR A 194 -13.90 12.74 -4.39
N ALA A 195 -14.56 13.87 -4.13
CA ALA A 195 -15.87 14.16 -4.70
C ALA A 195 -15.82 14.21 -6.24
N ALA A 196 -14.80 14.83 -6.84
CA ALA A 196 -14.64 14.89 -8.28
C ALA A 196 -14.57 13.50 -8.92
N GLY A 197 -13.81 12.57 -8.29
CA GLY A 197 -13.72 11.19 -8.75
C GLY A 197 -15.05 10.45 -8.64
N LEU A 198 -15.76 10.58 -7.51
CA LEU A 198 -17.04 9.92 -7.31
C LEU A 198 -18.13 10.43 -8.26
N ILE A 199 -18.17 11.74 -8.52
CA ILE A 199 -19.13 12.36 -9.44
C ILE A 199 -18.81 11.99 -10.89
N ASN A 200 -17.53 12.00 -11.27
CA ASN A 200 -17.10 11.77 -12.65
C ASN A 200 -16.65 10.33 -12.93
N SER A 201 -17.12 9.37 -12.14
CA SER A 201 -16.76 7.94 -12.22
C SER A 201 -16.77 7.33 -13.63
N SER A 202 -17.56 7.90 -14.55
CA SER A 202 -17.74 7.42 -15.93
C SER A 202 -17.05 8.26 -17.01
N ARG A 203 -16.39 9.39 -16.68
CA ARG A 203 -15.73 10.27 -17.66
C ARG A 203 -14.22 10.00 -17.69
N GLN A 204 -13.69 9.71 -18.87
CA GLN A 204 -12.27 9.37 -19.09
C GLN A 204 -11.31 10.55 -18.87
N GLU A 205 -11.79 11.78 -18.70
CA GLU A 205 -10.96 12.99 -18.60
C GLU A 205 -11.45 13.90 -17.46
N PRO A 206 -10.80 13.87 -16.27
CA PRO A 206 -11.12 14.76 -15.15
C PRO A 206 -10.63 16.21 -15.31
N ARG A 207 -9.76 16.48 -16.28
CA ARG A 207 -8.96 17.72 -16.38
C ARG A 207 -9.78 18.98 -16.68
N GLU A 208 -11.01 18.84 -17.16
CA GLU A 208 -11.88 19.96 -17.54
C GLU A 208 -13.13 20.10 -16.64
N ALA A 209 -13.29 19.24 -15.63
CA ALA A 209 -14.40 19.34 -14.69
C ALA A 209 -14.18 20.53 -13.73
N ALA A 210 -15.21 21.35 -13.55
CA ALA A 210 -15.21 22.39 -12.53
C ALA A 210 -14.91 21.78 -11.15
N THR A 211 -14.15 22.50 -10.32
CA THR A 211 -13.87 22.09 -8.95
C THR A 211 -15.20 21.87 -8.21
N PRO A 212 -15.43 20.69 -7.61
CA PRO A 212 -16.68 20.42 -6.92
C PRO A 212 -16.97 21.44 -5.83
N THR A 213 -18.23 21.88 -5.76
CA THR A 213 -18.70 22.78 -4.70
C THR A 213 -18.96 22.02 -3.39
N GLU A 214 -19.14 22.73 -2.27
CA GLU A 214 -19.42 22.08 -0.98
C GLU A 214 -20.71 21.23 -1.04
N ALA A 215 -21.74 21.68 -1.77
CA ALA A 215 -22.96 20.92 -2.00
C ALA A 215 -22.72 19.61 -2.80
N ASP A 216 -21.81 19.65 -3.77
CA ASP A 216 -21.43 18.46 -4.55
C ASP A 216 -20.70 17.43 -3.67
N ILE A 217 -19.85 17.91 -2.76
CA ILE A 217 -19.14 17.06 -1.78
C ILE A 217 -20.16 16.40 -0.85
N GLU A 218 -21.09 17.17 -0.28
CA GLU A 218 -22.15 16.63 0.60
C GLU A 218 -23.00 15.57 -0.11
N LYS A 219 -23.35 15.82 -1.38
CA LYS A 219 -24.07 14.84 -2.20
C LYS A 219 -23.27 13.55 -2.39
N ALA A 220 -21.98 13.66 -2.76
CA ALA A 220 -21.12 12.49 -2.95
C ALA A 220 -20.98 11.67 -1.66
N VAL A 221 -20.82 12.33 -0.51
CA VAL A 221 -20.79 11.68 0.81
C VAL A 221 -22.13 10.99 1.10
N GLY A 222 -23.26 11.65 0.82
CA GLY A 222 -24.60 11.08 0.99
C GLY A 222 -24.81 9.80 0.17
N GLU A 223 -24.39 9.80 -1.10
CA GLU A 223 -24.45 8.62 -1.98
C GLU A 223 -23.59 7.46 -1.45
N VAL A 224 -22.38 7.74 -0.96
CA VAL A 224 -21.51 6.74 -0.34
C VAL A 224 -22.15 6.12 0.90
N VAL A 225 -22.71 6.95 1.79
CA VAL A 225 -23.36 6.49 3.02
C VAL A 225 -24.57 5.60 2.70
N GLN A 226 -25.38 5.98 1.71
CA GLN A 226 -26.50 5.17 1.25
C GLN A 226 -26.04 3.81 0.71
N ARG A 227 -25.03 3.81 -0.19
CA ARG A 227 -24.47 2.57 -0.76
C ARG A 227 -23.83 1.67 0.29
N ALA A 228 -23.21 2.24 1.31
CA ALA A 228 -22.58 1.47 2.38
C ALA A 228 -23.59 0.71 3.25
N GLN A 229 -24.89 1.06 3.20
CA GLN A 229 -25.97 0.41 3.94
C GLN A 229 -25.64 0.24 5.44
N GLY A 230 -25.14 1.30 6.08
CA GLY A 230 -24.74 1.25 7.49
C GLY A 230 -23.49 0.40 7.76
N GLY A 231 -22.63 0.21 6.76
CA GLY A 231 -21.39 -0.55 6.86
C GLY A 231 -21.49 -2.01 6.43
N LYS A 232 -22.66 -2.46 5.93
CA LYS A 232 -22.85 -3.82 5.39
C LYS A 232 -22.08 -4.03 4.08
N GLU A 233 -22.08 -3.03 3.22
CA GLU A 233 -21.35 -3.06 1.95
C GLU A 233 -20.05 -2.25 2.03
N GLU A 234 -18.99 -2.80 1.45
CA GLU A 234 -17.73 -2.09 1.25
C GLU A 234 -17.83 -1.27 -0.05
N VAL A 235 -17.69 0.06 0.06
CA VAL A 235 -17.86 1.01 -1.05
C VAL A 235 -16.55 1.71 -1.32
N MET A 236 -16.19 1.84 -2.60
CA MET A 236 -15.00 2.58 -3.03
C MET A 236 -15.19 4.08 -2.82
N LEU A 237 -14.18 4.73 -2.24
CA LEU A 237 -14.10 6.18 -2.02
C LEU A 237 -13.13 6.83 -3.00
N LEU A 238 -12.06 6.10 -3.35
CA LEU A 238 -11.02 6.55 -4.25
C LEU A 238 -11.02 5.73 -5.53
N GLN A 239 -10.88 6.39 -6.67
CA GLN A 239 -10.80 5.74 -7.99
C GLN A 239 -9.42 5.89 -8.59
N ARG A 240 -9.12 5.11 -9.63
CA ARG A 240 -7.82 5.14 -10.31
C ARG A 240 -7.47 6.53 -10.83
N LEU A 241 -8.44 7.23 -11.43
CA LEU A 241 -8.28 8.59 -11.95
C LEU A 241 -7.88 9.63 -10.89
N ASN A 242 -8.28 9.42 -9.63
CA ASN A 242 -7.91 10.29 -8.53
C ASN A 242 -6.41 10.23 -8.22
N GLY A 243 -5.74 9.11 -8.52
CA GLY A 243 -4.31 8.93 -8.23
C GLY A 243 -3.47 10.05 -8.85
N LYS A 244 -3.71 10.35 -10.12
CA LYS A 244 -3.04 11.43 -10.85
C LYS A 244 -3.37 12.81 -10.29
N LEU A 245 -4.65 13.07 -9.99
CA LEU A 245 -5.09 14.36 -9.44
C LEU A 245 -4.46 14.63 -8.07
N ILE A 246 -4.40 13.63 -7.18
CA ILE A 246 -3.77 13.76 -5.87
C ILE A 246 -2.24 13.95 -6.03
N ALA A 247 -1.60 13.17 -6.89
CA ALA A 247 -0.17 13.29 -7.14
C ALA A 247 0.23 14.67 -7.70
N GLU A 248 -0.54 15.21 -8.65
CA GLU A 248 -0.33 16.55 -9.22
C GLU A 248 -0.62 17.63 -8.17
N ALA A 249 -1.74 17.56 -7.44
CA ALA A 249 -2.13 18.56 -6.45
C ALA A 249 -1.12 18.70 -5.30
N PHE A 250 -0.56 17.58 -4.85
CA PHE A 250 0.42 17.56 -3.75
C PHE A 250 1.88 17.52 -4.23
N LYS A 251 2.13 17.56 -5.55
CA LYS A 251 3.47 17.53 -6.16
C LYS A 251 4.29 16.29 -5.78
N HIS A 252 3.63 15.14 -5.70
CA HIS A 252 4.23 13.85 -5.37
C HIS A 252 3.88 12.79 -6.42
N PRO A 253 4.63 12.71 -7.54
CA PRO A 253 4.33 11.78 -8.64
C PRO A 253 4.43 10.30 -8.21
N GLU A 254 5.27 9.97 -7.23
CA GLU A 254 5.38 8.61 -6.68
C GLU A 254 4.05 8.12 -6.08
N LEU A 255 3.19 9.03 -5.62
CA LEU A 255 1.92 8.71 -4.98
C LEU A 255 0.88 8.15 -5.96
N GLU A 256 0.94 8.52 -7.24
CA GLU A 256 0.01 8.07 -8.28
C GLU A 256 0.02 6.54 -8.39
N VAL A 257 1.22 5.97 -8.55
CA VAL A 257 1.41 4.52 -8.71
C VAL A 257 0.98 3.75 -7.46
N GLU A 258 1.20 4.32 -6.27
CA GLU A 258 0.80 3.71 -5.01
C GLU A 258 -0.72 3.74 -4.83
N ILE A 259 -1.39 4.82 -5.22
CA ILE A 259 -2.85 4.93 -5.23
C ILE A 259 -3.45 3.95 -6.22
N GLU A 260 -2.98 3.93 -7.48
CA GLU A 260 -3.52 3.05 -8.52
C GLU A 260 -3.43 1.58 -8.11
N ARG A 261 -2.27 1.16 -7.58
CA ARG A 261 -2.06 -0.21 -7.08
C ARG A 261 -3.03 -0.54 -5.96
N ALA A 262 -3.21 0.38 -5.01
CA ALA A 262 -4.06 0.14 -3.87
C ALA A 262 -5.54 0.09 -4.25
N VAL A 263 -5.99 0.98 -5.14
CA VAL A 263 -7.34 0.94 -5.72
C VAL A 263 -7.57 -0.38 -6.45
N GLU A 264 -6.66 -0.81 -7.33
CA GLU A 264 -6.76 -2.07 -8.06
C GLU A 264 -6.86 -3.28 -7.11
N GLN A 265 -6.03 -3.34 -6.06
CA GLN A 265 -6.08 -4.42 -5.09
C GLN A 265 -7.38 -4.44 -4.27
N VAL A 266 -7.91 -3.27 -3.90
CA VAL A 266 -9.17 -3.17 -3.15
C VAL A 266 -10.36 -3.52 -4.03
N GLU A 267 -10.41 -3.02 -5.27
CA GLU A 267 -11.42 -3.40 -6.28
C GLU A 267 -11.46 -4.92 -6.48
N ASP A 268 -10.30 -5.54 -6.71
CA ASP A 268 -10.16 -6.98 -6.89
C ASP A 268 -10.64 -7.77 -5.67
N ALA A 269 -10.34 -7.29 -4.47
CA ALA A 269 -10.74 -7.94 -3.23
C ALA A 269 -12.24 -7.78 -2.95
N ILE A 270 -12.84 -6.62 -3.25
CA ILE A 270 -14.31 -6.44 -3.16
C ILE A 270 -15.00 -7.34 -4.18
N ARG A 271 -14.50 -7.42 -5.42
CA ARG A 271 -15.04 -8.31 -6.45
C ARG A 271 -15.00 -9.78 -6.01
N LYS A 272 -13.85 -10.24 -5.53
CA LYS A 272 -13.69 -11.61 -5.00
C LYS A 272 -14.63 -11.88 -3.83
N ALA A 273 -14.73 -10.95 -2.87
CA ALA A 273 -15.65 -11.12 -1.74
C ALA A 273 -17.11 -11.25 -2.19
N LYS A 274 -17.53 -10.47 -3.19
CA LYS A 274 -18.87 -10.57 -3.79
C LYS A 274 -19.10 -11.90 -4.50
N GLU A 275 -18.11 -12.39 -5.24
CA GLU A 275 -18.15 -13.70 -5.89
C GLU A 275 -18.24 -14.84 -4.87
N GLU A 276 -17.47 -14.75 -3.78
CA GLU A 276 -17.47 -15.74 -2.70
C GLU A 276 -18.74 -15.71 -1.84
N SER A 277 -19.45 -14.58 -1.79
CA SER A 277 -20.75 -14.47 -1.10
C SER A 277 -21.93 -15.01 -1.92
N LYS A 278 -21.71 -15.43 -3.19
CA LYS A 278 -22.79 -16.02 -3.99
C LYS A 278 -23.19 -17.38 -3.40
N PRO A 279 -24.50 -17.69 -3.30
CA PRO A 279 -24.99 -18.93 -2.68
C PRO A 279 -24.36 -20.20 -3.27
N GLU A 280 -24.23 -20.25 -4.60
CA GLU A 280 -23.64 -21.38 -5.33
C GLU A 280 -22.17 -21.65 -4.95
N VAL A 281 -21.40 -20.58 -4.68
CA VAL A 281 -19.99 -20.69 -4.28
C VAL A 281 -19.87 -21.07 -2.80
N GLN A 282 -20.79 -20.61 -1.95
CA GLN A 282 -20.82 -20.98 -0.54
C GLN A 282 -21.24 -22.45 -0.36
N GLU A 283 -22.29 -22.89 -1.04
CA GLU A 283 -22.75 -24.28 -0.99
C GLU A 283 -21.66 -25.25 -1.48
N SER A 284 -20.99 -24.93 -2.59
CA SER A 284 -19.89 -25.76 -3.09
C SER A 284 -18.67 -25.80 -2.14
N LYS A 285 -18.33 -24.67 -1.50
CA LYS A 285 -17.27 -24.64 -0.47
C LYS A 285 -17.65 -25.46 0.76
N GLU A 286 -18.88 -25.35 1.25
CA GLU A 286 -19.36 -26.14 2.39
C GLU A 286 -19.38 -27.64 2.10
N VAL A 287 -19.81 -28.04 0.90
CA VAL A 287 -19.80 -29.45 0.49
C VAL A 287 -18.37 -29.98 0.42
N PHE A 288 -17.44 -29.19 -0.12
CA PHE A 288 -16.01 -29.55 -0.19
C PHE A 288 -15.34 -29.62 1.20
N GLU A 289 -15.71 -28.74 2.13
CA GLU A 289 -15.20 -28.78 3.51
C GLU A 289 -15.74 -30.00 4.27
N LYS A 290 -17.03 -30.31 4.11
CA LYS A 290 -17.66 -31.50 4.70
C LYS A 290 -17.02 -32.78 4.19
N SER A 291 -16.73 -32.89 2.88
CA SER A 291 -16.06 -34.07 2.32
C SER A 291 -14.63 -34.24 2.84
N ARG A 292 -13.85 -33.15 2.88
CA ARG A 292 -12.47 -33.17 3.39
C ARG A 292 -12.39 -33.49 4.89
N THR A 293 -13.40 -33.08 5.65
CA THR A 293 -13.49 -33.38 7.09
C THR A 293 -13.87 -34.84 7.31
N ALA A 294 -14.79 -35.38 6.50
CA ALA A 294 -15.14 -36.80 6.52
C ALA A 294 -13.94 -37.70 6.19
N GLU A 295 -13.16 -37.35 5.16
CA GLU A 295 -11.97 -38.07 4.73
C GLU A 295 -10.88 -38.10 5.83
N LYS A 296 -10.66 -36.96 6.51
CA LYS A 296 -9.77 -36.91 7.69
C LYS A 296 -10.23 -37.74 8.87
N ILE A 297 -11.54 -37.89 9.09
CA ILE A 297 -12.08 -38.71 10.18
C ILE A 297 -11.90 -40.19 9.86
N GLU A 298 -12.00 -40.57 8.59
CA GLU A 298 -11.79 -41.95 8.14
C GLU A 298 -10.32 -42.38 8.23
N ASP A 299 -9.38 -41.49 7.88
CA ASP A 299 -7.94 -41.72 8.02
C ASP A 299 -7.47 -41.85 9.48
N VAL A 300 -8.15 -41.21 10.44
CA VAL A 300 -7.82 -41.32 11.88
C VAL A 300 -8.40 -42.60 12.51
N ARG A 301 -9.37 -43.26 11.86
CA ARG A 301 -9.99 -44.49 12.34
C ARG A 301 -9.32 -45.78 11.82
N ARG A 302 -8.41 -45.67 10.86
CA ARG A 302 -7.56 -46.78 10.38
C ARG A 302 -6.24 -46.83 11.13
#